data_AF-A0A2E5HQ89-F1
#
_entry.id   AF-A0A2E5HQ89-F1
#
_cell.length_a   1.000
_cell.length_b   1.000
_cell.length_c   1.000
_cell.angle_alpha   90.00
_cell.angle_beta   90.00
_cell.angle_gamma   90.00
#
_symmetry.space_group_name_H-M   'P 1'
#
loop_
_entity.id
_entity.type
_entity.pdbx_description
1 polymer ?
#
loop_
_entity_poly.entity_id
_entity_poly.type
_entity_poly.pdbx_seq_one_letter_code
_entity_poly.pdbx_strand_id
1 'polypeptide(L)'
;MIRALLLAHLLTVASAPAQAEPIDLPGAPPALSPAPGWDDPDLTRAREQFEAKRWSQAARLLDRAMARIRRQVTRDVQRADRLQVGPKQGPGPLKGLSQRYLQGSRPLLIVHADRFYFTAELLRMKGWAAAMSGDHPSAALAWLQLIRSGQATDADLAQAREVARVSRHPALDRALQALDAPAR
;
A
#
# COMPACT_ATOMS: atom_id res chain seq x y z
N MET A 1 31.95 -45.34 -33.04
CA MET A 1 30.96 -46.43 -32.96
C MET A 1 30.38 -46.49 -31.55
N ILE A 2 29.12 -46.08 -31.42
CA ILE A 2 28.05 -46.73 -30.62
C ILE A 2 28.23 -46.86 -29.08
N ARG A 3 27.35 -46.11 -28.38
CA ARG A 3 26.59 -46.40 -27.13
C ARG A 3 27.31 -46.41 -25.77
N ALA A 4 26.92 -45.45 -24.92
CA ALA A 4 26.02 -45.64 -23.76
C ALA A 4 25.97 -44.30 -22.98
N LEU A 5 24.93 -43.46 -23.04
CA LEU A 5 23.62 -43.61 -22.39
C LEU A 5 23.73 -43.98 -20.90
N LEU A 6 24.05 -43.00 -20.04
CA LEU A 6 23.69 -43.07 -18.62
C LEU A 6 23.67 -41.70 -17.94
N LEU A 7 22.46 -41.29 -17.59
CA LEU A 7 22.09 -40.43 -16.46
C LEU A 7 22.83 -39.09 -16.25
N ALA A 8 22.24 -38.04 -16.81
CA ALA A 8 22.22 -36.73 -16.15
C ALA A 8 20.82 -36.12 -16.24
N HIS A 9 19.83 -36.83 -15.70
CA HIS A 9 18.57 -36.23 -15.27
C HIS A 9 18.81 -35.60 -13.89
N LEU A 10 19.50 -34.45 -13.87
CA LEU A 10 19.47 -33.58 -12.71
C LEU A 10 18.33 -32.59 -12.92
N LEU A 11 17.19 -33.01 -12.38
CA LEU A 11 16.08 -32.22 -11.89
C LEU A 11 16.43 -30.74 -11.67
N THR A 12 16.16 -29.91 -12.69
CA THR A 12 15.85 -28.50 -12.46
C THR A 12 14.46 -28.47 -11.85
N VAL A 13 14.35 -28.67 -10.53
CA VAL A 13 13.16 -28.25 -9.81
C VAL A 13 13.16 -26.73 -9.86
N ALA A 14 12.47 -26.19 -10.86
CA ALA A 14 12.02 -24.82 -10.85
C ALA A 14 11.13 -24.69 -9.61
N SER A 15 11.73 -24.25 -8.50
CA SER A 15 11.00 -23.85 -7.31
C SER A 15 10.24 -22.58 -7.70
N ALA A 16 9.02 -22.77 -8.23
CA ALA A 16 8.06 -21.69 -8.30
C ALA A 16 7.93 -21.12 -6.88
N PRO A 17 7.97 -19.79 -6.68
CA PRO A 17 7.76 -19.25 -5.34
C PRO A 17 6.42 -19.78 -4.86
N ALA A 18 6.44 -20.55 -3.77
CA ALA A 18 5.23 -21.05 -3.13
C ALA A 18 4.32 -19.84 -2.91
N GLN A 19 3.23 -19.77 -3.67
CA GLN A 19 2.24 -18.72 -3.46
C GLN A 19 1.67 -18.98 -2.06
N ALA A 20 1.94 -18.06 -1.13
CA ALA A 20 1.44 -18.19 0.22
C ALA A 20 -0.09 -18.19 0.19
N GLU A 21 -0.70 -18.97 1.08
CA GLU A 21 -2.15 -19.12 1.10
C GLU A 21 -2.84 -17.76 1.39
N PRO A 22 -4.01 -17.50 0.78
CA PRO A 22 -4.83 -16.34 1.11
C PRO A 22 -5.11 -16.26 2.62
N ILE A 23 -5.10 -15.05 3.17
CA ILE A 23 -5.53 -14.80 4.55
C ILE A 23 -7.03 -14.57 4.54
N ASP A 24 -7.80 -15.36 5.29
CA ASP A 24 -9.22 -15.09 5.52
C ASP A 24 -9.36 -13.94 6.52
N LEU A 25 -9.57 -12.73 6.01
CA LEU A 25 -9.68 -11.54 6.84
C LEU A 25 -11.06 -11.47 7.51
N PRO A 26 -11.14 -11.09 8.80
CA PRO A 26 -12.42 -10.96 9.47
C PRO A 26 -13.28 -9.85 8.85
N GLY A 27 -14.55 -10.17 8.60
CA GLY A 27 -15.55 -9.24 8.06
C GLY A 27 -15.65 -9.27 6.54
N ALA A 28 -16.40 -8.31 5.98
CA ALA A 28 -16.54 -8.16 4.54
C ALA A 28 -15.46 -7.24 3.98
N PRO A 29 -15.08 -7.41 2.69
CA PRO A 29 -14.24 -6.42 2.02
C PRO A 29 -14.89 -5.04 2.08
N PRO A 30 -14.09 -3.96 2.13
CA PRO A 30 -14.61 -2.60 2.22
C PRO A 30 -15.56 -2.31 1.05
N ALA A 31 -16.71 -1.73 1.37
CA ALA A 31 -17.57 -1.13 0.35
C ALA A 31 -16.84 0.08 -0.24
N LEU A 32 -16.64 0.06 -1.56
CA LEU A 32 -15.94 1.12 -2.26
C LEU A 32 -16.93 2.21 -2.64
N SER A 33 -16.67 3.43 -2.19
CA SER A 33 -17.44 4.61 -2.53
C SER A 33 -16.70 5.42 -3.59
N PRO A 34 -17.37 5.94 -4.63
CA PRO A 34 -16.71 6.83 -5.57
C PRO A 34 -16.30 8.13 -4.85
N ALA A 35 -15.04 8.20 -4.39
CA ALA A 35 -14.48 9.40 -3.82
C ALA A 35 -13.84 10.30 -4.92
N PRO A 36 -13.64 11.60 -4.67
CA PRO A 36 -12.90 12.46 -5.59
C PRO A 36 -11.46 11.96 -5.81
N GLY A 37 -10.94 12.07 -7.05
CA GLY A 37 -9.57 11.68 -7.39
C GLY A 37 -9.37 10.27 -7.95
N TRP A 38 -10.45 9.50 -8.06
CA TRP A 38 -10.46 8.17 -8.65
C TRP A 38 -10.49 8.17 -10.19
N ASP A 39 -10.31 9.32 -10.85
CA ASP A 39 -10.27 9.47 -12.32
C ASP A 39 -9.06 8.80 -13.00
N ASP A 40 -8.32 8.01 -12.22
CA ASP A 40 -7.17 7.25 -12.63
C ASP A 40 -7.61 5.91 -13.27
N PRO A 41 -7.22 5.61 -14.53
CA PRO A 41 -7.68 4.42 -15.22
C PRO A 41 -7.20 3.12 -14.55
N ASP A 42 -6.06 3.13 -13.85
CA ASP A 42 -5.58 1.97 -13.11
C ASP A 42 -6.41 1.77 -11.83
N LEU A 43 -6.83 2.84 -11.16
CA LEU A 43 -7.70 2.75 -9.97
C LEU A 43 -9.11 2.28 -10.32
N THR A 44 -9.68 2.78 -11.42
CA THR A 44 -10.98 2.31 -11.92
C THR A 44 -10.94 0.81 -12.22
N ARG A 45 -9.94 0.37 -12.97
CA ARG A 45 -9.75 -1.07 -13.25
C ARG A 45 -9.47 -1.87 -11.99
N ALA A 46 -8.68 -1.33 -11.06
CA ALA A 46 -8.38 -2.00 -9.80
C ALA A 46 -9.66 -2.27 -9.01
N ARG A 47 -10.56 -1.28 -8.92
CA ARG A 47 -11.87 -1.43 -8.29
C ARG A 47 -12.70 -2.51 -8.97
N GLU A 48 -12.83 -2.48 -10.29
CA GLU A 48 -13.58 -3.51 -11.04
C GLU A 48 -13.04 -4.92 -10.77
N GLN A 49 -11.70 -5.08 -10.73
CA GLN A 49 -11.10 -6.38 -10.41
C GLN A 49 -11.31 -6.76 -8.94
N PHE A 50 -11.33 -5.79 -8.03
CA PHE A 50 -11.59 -6.01 -6.61
C PHE A 50 -13.03 -6.50 -6.37
N GLU A 51 -14.02 -5.84 -6.98
CA GLU A 51 -15.43 -6.23 -6.93
C GLU A 51 -15.65 -7.61 -7.58
N ALA A 52 -14.93 -7.91 -8.65
CA ALA A 52 -14.92 -9.22 -9.30
C ALA A 52 -14.13 -10.31 -8.52
N LYS A 53 -13.64 -10.01 -7.31
CA LYS A 53 -12.82 -10.91 -6.46
C LYS A 53 -11.55 -11.42 -7.13
N ARG A 54 -11.02 -10.69 -8.11
CA ARG A 54 -9.76 -10.97 -8.81
C ARG A 54 -8.59 -10.32 -8.08
N TRP A 55 -8.33 -10.80 -6.87
CA TRP A 55 -7.44 -10.17 -5.89
C TRP A 55 -6.04 -9.85 -6.41
N SER A 56 -5.37 -10.81 -7.05
CA SER A 56 -4.01 -10.60 -7.57
C SER A 56 -3.97 -9.54 -8.66
N GLN A 57 -5.02 -9.41 -9.48
CA GLN A 57 -5.08 -8.38 -10.52
C GLN A 57 -5.38 -7.01 -9.92
N ALA A 58 -6.30 -6.93 -8.96
CA ALA A 58 -6.58 -5.72 -8.21
C ALA A 58 -5.33 -5.20 -7.48
N ALA A 59 -4.61 -6.07 -6.77
CA ALA A 59 -3.38 -5.73 -6.05
C ALA A 59 -2.30 -5.16 -6.99
N ARG A 60 -2.08 -5.78 -8.15
CA ARG A 60 -1.10 -5.28 -9.14
C ARG A 60 -1.49 -3.93 -9.72
N LEU A 61 -2.76 -3.69 -10.02
CA LEU A 61 -3.23 -2.42 -10.54
C LEU A 61 -3.11 -1.31 -9.48
N LEU A 62 -3.43 -1.62 -8.23
CA LEU A 62 -3.22 -0.74 -7.08
C LEU A 62 -1.77 -0.34 -6.91
N ASP A 63 -0.84 -1.30 -6.97
CA ASP A 63 0.59 -0.99 -6.82
C ASP A 63 1.09 -0.06 -7.92
N ARG A 64 0.65 -0.28 -9.16
CA ARG A 64 1.00 0.60 -10.29
C ARG A 64 0.43 2.00 -10.10
N ALA A 65 -0.85 2.11 -9.75
CA ALA A 65 -1.52 3.39 -9.53
C ALA A 65 -0.86 4.17 -8.39
N MET A 66 -0.69 3.53 -7.23
CA MET A 66 -0.07 4.13 -6.05
C MET A 66 1.38 4.55 -6.33
N ALA A 67 2.17 3.73 -7.02
CA ALA A 67 3.54 4.08 -7.40
C ALA A 67 3.56 5.28 -8.36
N ARG A 68 2.64 5.34 -9.33
CA ARG A 68 2.52 6.48 -10.24
C ARG A 68 2.13 7.76 -9.50
N ILE A 69 1.14 7.70 -8.60
CA ILE A 69 0.73 8.84 -7.78
C ILE A 69 1.91 9.32 -6.92
N ARG A 70 2.65 8.43 -6.25
CA ARG A 70 3.85 8.77 -5.48
C ARG A 70 4.91 9.48 -6.33
N ARG A 71 5.19 8.96 -7.53
CA ARG A 71 6.15 9.59 -8.46
C ARG A 71 5.67 10.98 -8.89
N GLN A 72 4.38 11.12 -9.21
CA GLN A 72 3.81 12.40 -9.60
C GLN A 72 3.93 13.42 -8.48
N VAL A 73 3.54 13.05 -7.26
CA VAL A 73 3.64 13.88 -6.07
C VAL A 73 5.07 14.30 -5.79
N THR A 74 6.03 13.37 -5.89
CA THR A 74 7.45 13.68 -5.71
C THR A 74 7.92 14.72 -6.74
N ARG A 75 7.52 14.58 -8.01
CA ARG A 75 7.85 15.56 -9.06
C ARG A 75 7.21 16.92 -8.79
N ASP A 76 5.95 16.94 -8.35
CA ASP A 76 5.22 18.19 -8.10
C ASP A 76 5.83 18.95 -6.91
N VAL A 77 6.17 18.24 -5.83
CA VAL A 77 6.88 18.81 -4.66
C VAL A 77 8.24 19.36 -5.07
N GLN A 78 9.04 18.59 -5.81
CA GLN A 78 10.34 19.06 -6.31
C GLN A 78 10.22 20.29 -7.21
N ARG A 79 9.18 20.38 -8.04
CA ARG A 79 8.92 21.56 -8.88
C ARG A 79 8.54 22.77 -8.04
N ALA A 80 7.64 22.59 -7.06
CA ALA A 80 7.24 23.66 -6.16
C ALA A 80 8.43 24.21 -5.36
N ASP A 81 9.30 23.31 -4.86
CA ASP A 81 10.53 23.68 -4.16
C ASP A 81 11.48 24.47 -5.08
N ARG A 82 11.71 23.99 -6.31
CA ARG A 82 12.61 24.65 -7.29
C ARG A 82 12.16 26.04 -7.70
N LEU A 83 10.85 26.25 -7.87
CA LEU A 83 10.30 27.57 -8.25
C LEU A 83 10.45 28.62 -7.14
N GLN A 84 10.74 28.22 -5.89
CA GLN A 84 10.98 29.12 -4.77
C GLN A 84 12.46 29.36 -4.48
N VAL A 85 13.38 28.65 -5.16
CA VAL A 85 14.82 28.97 -5.17
C VAL A 85 15.10 30.13 -6.13
N GLY A 86 14.42 31.26 -5.90
CA GLY A 86 14.84 32.59 -6.36
C GLY A 86 15.60 33.28 -5.22
N PRO A 87 16.55 34.20 -5.49
CA PRO A 87 17.62 34.59 -4.55
C PRO A 87 17.21 35.44 -3.34
N LYS A 88 16.00 35.32 -2.77
CA LYS A 88 15.53 36.23 -1.70
C LYS A 88 14.87 35.64 -0.47
N GLN A 89 14.78 34.32 -0.26
CA GLN A 89 14.18 33.81 1.00
C GLN A 89 15.02 32.70 1.63
N GLY A 90 15.42 32.93 2.88
CA GLY A 90 16.26 32.05 3.70
C GLY A 90 15.59 30.74 4.11
N PRO A 91 16.21 29.96 5.03
CA PRO A 91 15.82 28.58 5.30
C PRO A 91 14.53 28.46 6.13
N GLY A 92 13.39 28.39 5.45
CA GLY A 92 12.06 28.02 5.98
C GLY A 92 10.95 28.71 5.17
N PRO A 93 9.94 28.01 4.57
CA PRO A 93 9.02 27.04 5.17
C PRO A 93 8.63 25.89 4.20
N LEU A 94 9.60 25.31 3.49
CA LEU A 94 9.36 24.40 2.34
C LEU A 94 8.40 23.23 2.67
N LYS A 95 8.52 22.61 3.84
CA LYS A 95 7.63 21.51 4.28
C LYS A 95 6.15 21.92 4.34
N GLY A 96 5.85 23.13 4.81
CA GLY A 96 4.46 23.59 4.96
C GLY A 96 3.78 23.90 3.63
N LEU A 97 4.56 24.18 2.59
CA LEU A 97 4.06 24.56 1.28
C LEU A 97 3.73 23.33 0.42
N SER A 98 4.58 22.31 0.46
CA SER A 98 4.28 20.99 -0.13
C SER A 98 3.03 20.38 0.50
N GLN A 99 2.86 20.53 1.82
CA GLN A 99 1.68 20.07 2.56
C GLN A 99 0.40 20.79 2.13
N ARG A 100 0.42 22.13 2.00
CA ARG A 100 -0.73 22.92 1.54
C ARG A 100 -1.11 22.64 0.09
N TYR A 101 -0.12 22.51 -0.80
CA TYR A 101 -0.34 22.18 -2.20
C TYR A 101 -1.04 20.82 -2.36
N LEU A 102 -0.61 19.82 -1.56
CA LEU A 102 -1.17 18.48 -1.65
C LEU A 102 -2.55 18.35 -1.00
N GLN A 103 -2.80 19.04 0.13
CA GLN A 103 -4.13 19.08 0.76
C GLN A 103 -5.21 19.67 -0.15
N GLY A 104 -4.86 20.60 -1.06
CA GLY A 104 -5.82 21.23 -1.97
C GLY A 104 -6.00 20.55 -3.33
N SER A 105 -5.06 19.69 -3.76
CA SER A 105 -5.01 19.22 -5.16
C SER A 105 -4.92 17.70 -5.34
N ARG A 106 -4.73 16.92 -4.27
CA ARG A 106 -4.59 15.46 -4.34
C ARG A 106 -5.56 14.77 -3.38
N PRO A 107 -6.83 14.57 -3.77
CA PRO A 107 -7.86 14.01 -2.88
C PRO A 107 -7.59 12.55 -2.45
N LEU A 108 -6.70 11.83 -3.13
CA LEU A 108 -6.25 10.48 -2.73
C LEU A 108 -5.15 10.48 -1.66
N LEU A 109 -4.68 11.65 -1.23
CA LEU A 109 -3.64 11.79 -0.23
C LEU A 109 -4.12 12.65 0.93
N ILE A 110 -3.71 12.24 2.12
CA ILE A 110 -3.87 13.03 3.35
C ILE A 110 -2.51 13.34 3.94
N VAL A 111 -2.47 14.35 4.81
CA VAL A 111 -1.26 14.71 5.56
C VAL A 111 -1.49 14.48 7.03
N HIS A 112 -0.63 13.69 7.65
CA HIS A 112 -0.65 13.38 9.07
C HIS A 112 0.78 13.32 9.60
N ALA A 113 1.06 13.96 10.74
CA ALA A 113 2.39 13.99 11.37
C ALA A 113 3.54 14.28 10.38
N ASP A 114 3.40 15.34 9.57
CA ASP A 114 4.35 15.78 8.53
C ASP A 114 4.67 14.74 7.44
N ARG A 115 3.77 13.77 7.23
CA ARG A 115 3.91 12.71 6.22
C ARG A 115 2.67 12.60 5.37
N PHE A 116 2.87 12.17 4.12
CA PHE A 116 1.80 11.87 3.17
C PHE A 116 1.39 10.42 3.28
N TYR A 117 0.08 10.20 3.41
CA TYR A 117 -0.53 8.89 3.38
C TYR A 117 -1.60 8.86 2.29
N PHE A 118 -1.89 7.67 1.77
CA PHE A 118 -3.08 7.49 0.97
C PHE A 118 -4.33 7.53 1.84
N THR A 119 -5.48 7.79 1.21
CA THR A 119 -6.78 7.69 1.88
C THR A 119 -7.00 6.31 2.46
N ALA A 120 -7.81 6.26 3.52
CA ALA A 120 -8.16 5.03 4.22
C ALA A 120 -8.71 3.97 3.27
N GLU A 121 -9.61 4.37 2.38
CA GLU A 121 -10.24 3.48 1.40
C GLU A 121 -9.23 2.80 0.47
N LEU A 122 -8.29 3.56 -0.09
CA LEU A 122 -7.28 3.01 -0.99
C LEU A 122 -6.35 2.04 -0.24
N LEU A 123 -5.99 2.38 1.01
CA LEU A 123 -5.17 1.52 1.86
C LEU A 123 -5.91 0.22 2.26
N ARG A 124 -7.20 0.28 2.57
CA ARG A 124 -8.04 -0.90 2.85
C ARG A 124 -8.15 -1.78 1.62
N MET A 125 -8.45 -1.21 0.45
CA MET A 125 -8.56 -1.97 -0.80
C MET A 125 -7.23 -2.68 -1.13
N LYS A 126 -6.10 -2.00 -0.94
CA LYS A 126 -4.77 -2.60 -1.11
C LYS A 126 -4.48 -3.69 -0.08
N GLY A 127 -4.78 -3.45 1.20
CA GLY A 127 -4.60 -4.42 2.28
C GLY A 127 -5.36 -5.71 2.03
N TRP A 128 -6.65 -5.59 1.68
CA TRP A 128 -7.52 -6.70 1.32
C TRP A 128 -7.05 -7.44 0.08
N ALA A 129 -6.81 -6.73 -1.04
CA ALA A 129 -6.42 -7.37 -2.28
C ALA A 129 -5.11 -8.16 -2.13
N ALA A 130 -4.14 -7.61 -1.40
CA ALA A 130 -2.86 -8.27 -1.14
C ALA A 130 -3.00 -9.48 -0.19
N ALA A 131 -3.79 -9.37 0.88
CA ALA A 131 -4.02 -10.46 1.81
C ALA A 131 -4.70 -11.65 1.12
N MET A 132 -5.73 -11.39 0.31
CA MET A 132 -6.48 -12.40 -0.43
C MET A 132 -5.71 -12.98 -1.62
N SER A 133 -4.67 -12.28 -2.11
CA SER A 133 -3.80 -12.80 -3.16
C SER A 133 -2.57 -13.56 -2.63
N GLY A 134 -2.41 -13.71 -1.31
CA GLY A 134 -1.24 -14.34 -0.70
C GLY A 134 0.00 -13.44 -0.61
N ASP A 135 -0.12 -12.14 -0.89
CA ASP A 135 0.99 -11.17 -0.76
C ASP A 135 0.96 -10.52 0.63
N HIS A 136 1.32 -11.32 1.64
CA HIS A 136 1.26 -10.91 3.04
C HIS A 136 2.16 -9.70 3.37
N PRO A 137 3.39 -9.56 2.82
CA PRO A 137 4.21 -8.38 3.06
C PRO A 137 3.54 -7.10 2.55
N SER A 138 2.96 -7.12 1.34
CA SER A 138 2.24 -5.95 0.81
C SER A 138 0.99 -5.64 1.62
N ALA A 139 0.26 -6.66 2.08
CA ALA A 139 -0.89 -6.48 2.95
C ALA A 139 -0.48 -5.78 4.25
N ALA A 140 0.58 -6.27 4.90
CA ALA A 140 1.08 -5.72 6.16
C ALA A 140 1.52 -4.25 6.00
N LEU A 141 2.17 -3.90 4.89
CA LEU A 141 2.57 -2.52 4.60
C LEU A 141 1.39 -1.57 4.39
N ALA A 142 0.28 -2.06 3.80
CA ALA A 142 -0.93 -1.27 3.62
C ALA A 142 -1.61 -0.99 4.96
N TRP A 143 -1.78 -2.02 5.81
CA TRP A 143 -2.35 -1.88 7.15
C TRP A 143 -1.49 -1.00 8.06
N LEU A 144 -0.16 -1.13 7.99
CA LEU A 144 0.76 -0.27 8.73
C LEU A 144 0.63 1.21 8.32
N GLN A 145 0.49 1.48 7.03
CA GLN A 145 0.26 2.85 6.54
C GLN A 145 -1.09 3.39 7.03
N LEU A 146 -2.13 2.56 7.05
CA LEU A 146 -3.45 2.95 7.53
C LEU A 146 -3.40 3.35 9.01
N ILE A 147 -2.76 2.51 9.85
CA ILE A 147 -2.57 2.79 11.28
C ILE A 147 -1.78 4.08 11.48
N ARG A 148 -0.63 4.23 10.80
CA ARG A 148 0.23 5.41 10.94
C ARG A 148 -0.41 6.71 10.45
N SER A 149 -1.39 6.60 9.56
CA SER A 149 -2.14 7.74 9.05
C SER A 149 -3.21 8.25 10.03
N GLY A 150 -3.49 7.51 11.10
CA GLY A 150 -4.56 7.84 12.07
C GLY A 150 -5.97 7.58 11.54
N GLN A 151 -6.12 6.93 10.39
CA GLN A 151 -7.43 6.66 9.75
C GLN A 151 -8.00 5.27 10.07
N ALA A 152 -7.30 4.46 10.87
CA ALA A 152 -7.69 3.09 11.17
C ALA A 152 -8.90 3.05 12.14
N THR A 153 -9.90 2.24 11.80
CA THR A 153 -11.03 1.89 12.67
C THR A 153 -10.73 0.60 13.46
N ASP A 154 -11.55 0.27 14.46
CA ASP A 154 -11.40 -0.98 15.21
C ASP A 154 -11.48 -2.23 14.33
N ALA A 155 -12.33 -2.20 13.29
CA ALA A 155 -12.42 -3.26 12.30
C ALA A 155 -11.11 -3.39 11.50
N ASP A 156 -10.51 -2.26 11.11
CA ASP A 156 -9.21 -2.25 10.44
C ASP A 156 -8.11 -2.82 11.34
N LEU A 157 -8.15 -2.52 12.65
CA LEU A 157 -7.19 -3.06 13.62
C LEU A 157 -7.34 -4.57 13.79
N ALA A 158 -8.56 -5.11 13.80
CA ALA A 158 -8.80 -6.55 13.83
C ALA A 158 -8.21 -7.25 12.59
N GLN A 159 -8.43 -6.68 11.40
CA GLN A 159 -7.86 -7.18 10.14
C GLN A 159 -6.33 -7.08 10.14
N ALA A 160 -5.78 -5.96 10.62
CA ALA A 160 -4.34 -5.75 10.72
C ALA A 160 -3.67 -6.75 11.67
N ARG A 161 -4.30 -7.09 12.80
CA ARG A 161 -3.81 -8.12 13.74
C ARG A 161 -3.73 -9.50 13.07
N GLU A 162 -4.74 -9.86 12.28
CA GLU A 162 -4.74 -11.12 11.56
C GLU A 162 -3.63 -11.17 10.49
N VAL A 163 -3.45 -10.09 9.73
CA VAL A 163 -2.33 -9.98 8.79
C VAL A 163 -0.99 -10.04 9.51
N ALA A 164 -0.84 -9.39 10.65
CA ALA A 164 0.41 -9.39 11.41
C ALA A 164 0.78 -10.80 11.90
N ARG A 165 -0.22 -11.55 12.40
CA ARG A 165 -0.08 -12.95 12.83
C ARG A 165 0.47 -13.86 11.73
N VAL A 166 -0.06 -13.74 10.51
CA VAL A 166 0.34 -14.59 9.37
C VAL A 166 1.64 -14.10 8.72
N SER A 167 1.76 -12.80 8.46
CA SER A 167 2.92 -12.20 7.78
C SER A 167 4.18 -12.14 8.64
N ARG A 168 4.04 -12.19 9.98
CA ARG A 168 5.12 -11.96 10.96
C ARG A 168 5.84 -10.63 10.72
N HIS A 169 5.11 -9.59 10.34
CA HIS A 169 5.68 -8.31 9.95
C HIS A 169 6.01 -7.43 11.17
N PRO A 170 7.30 -7.28 11.56
CA PRO A 170 7.67 -6.76 12.89
C PRO A 170 7.34 -5.28 13.10
N ALA A 171 7.22 -4.49 12.02
CA ALA A 171 6.83 -3.09 12.14
C ALA A 171 5.31 -2.92 12.30
N LEU A 172 4.52 -3.88 11.82
CA LEU A 172 3.07 -3.89 12.01
C LEU A 172 2.74 -4.34 13.43
N ASP A 173 3.38 -5.43 13.89
CA ASP A 173 3.26 -5.91 15.27
C ASP A 173 3.58 -4.81 16.28
N ARG A 174 4.71 -4.11 16.11
CA ARG A 174 5.08 -2.99 17.01
C ARG A 174 4.09 -1.84 16.97
N ALA A 175 3.51 -1.54 15.81
CA ALA A 175 2.52 -0.47 15.70
C ALA A 175 1.22 -0.85 16.45
N LEU A 176 0.79 -2.10 16.36
CA LEU A 176 -0.38 -2.61 17.08
C LEU A 176 -0.13 -2.64 18.60
N GLN A 177 1.03 -3.14 19.05
CA GLN A 177 1.41 -3.12 20.46
C GLN A 177 1.45 -1.72 21.07
N ALA A 178 1.90 -0.72 20.30
CA ALA A 178 1.92 0.67 20.76
C ALA A 178 0.51 1.25 20.96
N LEU A 179 -0.49 0.75 20.23
CA LEU A 179 -1.90 1.16 20.42
C LEU A 179 -2.54 0.50 21.65
N ASP A 180 -2.12 -0.72 21.97
CA ASP A 180 -2.64 -1.47 23.13
C ASP A 180 -2.00 -1.00 24.46
N ALA A 181 -0.91 -0.21 24.40
CA ALA A 181 -0.24 0.31 25.58
C ALA A 181 -1.12 1.37 26.29
N PRO A 182 -1.29 1.30 27.63
CA PRO A 182 -2.04 2.31 28.35
C PRO A 182 -1.38 3.68 28.17
N ALA A 183 -2.20 4.70 27.87
CA ALA A 183 -1.75 6.09 27.84
C ALA A 183 -1.14 6.42 29.21
N ARG A 184 0.18 6.65 29.24
CA ARG A 184 0.92 7.00 30.45
C ARG A 184 0.74 8.45 30.80
#